data_AF-A0A9E1ZJ40-F1
#
_entry.id   AF-A0A9E1ZJ40-F1
#
_cell.length_a   1.000
_cell.length_b   1.000
_cell.length_c   1.000
_cell.angle_alpha   90.00
_cell.angle_beta   90.00
_cell.angle_gamma   90.00
#
_symmetry.space_group_name_H-M   'P 1'
#
loop_
_entity.id
_entity.type
_entity.pdbx_description
1 polymer ?
#
loop_
_entity_poly.entity_id
_entity_poly.type
_entity_poly.pdbx_seq_one_letter_code
_entity_poly.pdbx_strand_id
1 'polypeptide(L)'
;MRDLASTESQALRKGAFSQIDRIQVEKESVRTQIDELETLSEGEVSRHAGDEDVKQIVAQIMQMDRESNEHLLREMDALKVEADNQSQARTNIRRVQGAYTKRLSPVNWEAYT
;
A
#
# COMPACT_ATOMS: atom_id res chain seq x y z
N MET A 1 -0.52 -27.86 -0.23
CA MET A 1 -0.87 -26.59 0.46
C MET A 1 -0.76 -25.45 -0.55
N ARG A 2 -1.62 -24.44 -0.44
CA ARG A 2 -1.58 -23.27 -1.32
C ARG A 2 -0.51 -22.30 -0.79
N ASP A 3 0.37 -21.82 -1.66
CA ASP A 3 1.43 -20.87 -1.29
C ASP A 3 0.89 -19.43 -1.32
N LEU A 4 0.38 -18.98 -0.18
CA LEU A 4 -0.23 -17.66 -0.02
C LEU A 4 0.78 -16.52 -0.14
N ALA A 5 2.03 -16.73 0.30
CA ALA A 5 3.05 -15.68 0.28
C ALA A 5 3.58 -15.41 -1.13
N SER A 6 3.79 -16.47 -1.93
CA SER A 6 4.11 -16.32 -3.35
C SER A 6 2.95 -15.71 -4.14
N THR A 7 1.71 -16.11 -3.84
CA THR A 7 0.52 -15.54 -4.50
C THR A 7 0.34 -14.05 -4.19
N GLU A 8 0.56 -13.64 -2.94
CA GLU A 8 0.53 -12.22 -2.53
C GLU A 8 1.63 -11.42 -3.23
N SER A 9 2.86 -11.93 -3.24
CA SER A 9 4.00 -11.30 -3.93
C SER A 9 3.73 -11.09 -5.42
N GLN A 10 3.08 -12.06 -6.08
CA GLN A 10 2.67 -11.92 -7.47
C GLN A 10 1.55 -10.89 -7.66
N ALA A 11 0.56 -10.86 -6.77
CA ALA A 11 -0.52 -9.89 -6.81
C ALA A 11 -0.02 -8.46 -6.59
N LEU A 12 0.95 -8.27 -5.70
CA LEU A 12 1.67 -7.01 -5.45
C LEU A 12 2.35 -6.50 -6.71
N ARG A 13 3.15 -7.33 -7.38
CA ARG A 13 3.81 -6.96 -8.64
C ARG A 13 2.82 -6.57 -9.76
N LYS A 14 1.58 -7.05 -9.68
CA LYS A 14 0.51 -6.73 -10.64
C LYS A 14 -0.37 -5.54 -10.21
N GLY A 15 -0.12 -4.95 -9.03
CA GLY A 15 -0.98 -3.89 -8.47
C GLY A 15 -2.41 -4.35 -8.16
N ALA A 16 -2.63 -5.66 -7.95
CA ALA A 16 -3.95 -6.24 -7.74
C ALA A 16 -4.40 -6.11 -6.27
N PHE A 17 -4.57 -4.88 -5.78
CA PHE A 17 -4.82 -4.59 -4.36
C PHE A 17 -6.06 -5.30 -3.78
N SER A 18 -7.18 -5.35 -4.52
CA SER A 18 -8.37 -6.08 -4.05
C SER A 18 -8.15 -7.60 -3.91
N GLN A 19 -7.17 -8.16 -4.63
CA GLN A 19 -6.77 -9.56 -4.48
C GLN A 19 -5.87 -9.73 -3.26
N ILE A 20 -4.98 -8.77 -2.99
CA ILE A 20 -4.11 -8.75 -1.82
C ILE A 20 -4.95 -8.72 -0.53
N ASP A 21 -5.96 -7.85 -0.45
CA ASP A 21 -6.84 -7.76 0.71
C ASP A 21 -7.47 -9.13 1.06
N ARG A 22 -7.92 -9.87 0.03
CA ARG A 22 -8.47 -11.22 0.21
C ARG A 22 -7.42 -12.22 0.68
N ILE A 23 -6.21 -12.16 0.14
CA ILE A 23 -5.12 -13.04 0.54
C ILE A 23 -4.70 -12.75 1.99
N GLN A 24 -4.70 -11.50 2.43
CA GLN A 24 -4.37 -11.14 3.80
C GLN A 24 -5.40 -11.68 4.80
N VAL A 25 -6.69 -11.62 4.46
CA VAL A 25 -7.74 -12.27 5.27
C VAL A 25 -7.54 -13.78 5.34
N GLU A 26 -7.17 -14.43 4.24
CA GLU A 26 -6.87 -15.87 4.21
C GLU A 26 -5.63 -16.22 5.07
N LYS A 27 -4.56 -15.42 4.98
CA LYS A 27 -3.36 -15.57 5.81
C LYS A 27 -3.66 -15.40 7.30
N GLU A 28 -4.48 -14.43 7.67
CA GLU A 28 -4.89 -14.23 9.06
C GLU A 28 -5.67 -15.43 9.58
N SER A 29 -6.61 -15.95 8.78
CA SER A 29 -7.36 -17.16 9.15
C SER A 29 -6.46 -18.38 9.35
N VAL A 30 -5.46 -18.57 8.48
CA VAL A 30 -4.48 -19.65 8.64
C VAL A 30 -3.65 -19.45 9.91
N ARG A 31 -3.24 -18.22 10.21
CA ARG A 31 -2.48 -17.90 11.43
C ARG A 31 -3.30 -18.22 12.68
N THR A 32 -4.56 -17.82 12.74
CA THR A 32 -5.46 -18.16 13.85
C THR A 32 -5.58 -19.68 14.02
N GLN A 33 -5.73 -20.43 12.93
CA GLN A 33 -5.79 -21.90 12.99
C GLN A 33 -4.50 -22.52 13.51
N ILE A 34 -3.33 -21.96 13.15
CA ILE A 34 -2.04 -22.41 13.67
C ILE A 34 -1.95 -22.14 15.18
N ASP A 35 -2.33 -20.93 15.62
CA ASP A 35 -2.31 -20.55 17.03
C ASP A 35 -3.26 -21.41 17.88
N GLU A 36 -4.40 -21.84 17.32
CA GLU A 36 -5.32 -22.79 17.98
C GLU A 36 -4.74 -24.21 18.09
N LEU A 37 -3.99 -24.66 17.08
CA LEU A 37 -3.37 -25.99 17.06
C LEU A 37 -2.13 -26.06 17.96
N GLU A 38 -1.42 -24.94 18.12
CA GLU A 38 -0.26 -24.81 18.99
C GLU A 38 -0.45 -23.66 19.98
N THR A 39 -1.23 -23.92 21.03
CA THR A 39 -1.36 -23.01 22.16
C THR A 39 -0.06 -22.97 22.96
N LEU A 40 0.90 -22.19 22.48
CA LEU A 40 2.17 -21.94 23.16
C LEU A 40 1.94 -20.92 24.28
N SER A 41 2.50 -21.19 25.45
CA SER A 41 2.53 -20.17 26.50
C SER A 41 3.52 -19.07 26.13
N GLU A 42 3.36 -17.90 26.72
CA GLU A 42 4.20 -16.75 26.42
C GLU A 42 5.69 -17.08 26.69
N GLY A 43 6.51 -17.01 25.63
CA GLY A 43 7.94 -17.34 25.68
C GLY A 43 8.29 -18.80 25.32
N GLU A 44 7.30 -19.66 25.07
CA GLU A 44 7.53 -21.02 24.56
C GLU A 44 7.72 -21.02 23.04
N VAL A 45 8.53 -21.95 22.56
CA VAL A 45 8.84 -22.11 21.14
C VAL A 45 8.03 -23.28 20.59
N SER A 46 7.51 -23.13 19.36
CA SER A 46 6.83 -24.22 18.66
C SER A 46 7.68 -25.49 18.64
N ARG A 47 7.02 -26.64 18.84
CA ARG A 47 7.63 -27.96 18.69
C ARG A 47 8.25 -28.18 17.30
N HIS A 48 7.79 -27.44 16.29
CA HIS A 48 8.29 -27.49 14.91
C HIS A 48 9.42 -26.50 14.62
N ALA A 49 9.78 -25.62 15.56
CA ALA A 49 10.84 -24.64 15.32
C ALA A 49 12.24 -25.28 15.14
N GLY A 50 12.41 -26.50 15.63
CA GLY A 50 13.63 -27.29 15.41
C GLY A 50 13.70 -27.95 14.02
N ASP A 51 12.56 -28.07 13.33
CA ASP A 51 12.47 -28.71 12.03
C ASP A 51 13.11 -27.85 10.94
N GLU A 52 14.05 -28.44 10.20
CA GLU A 52 14.84 -27.72 9.21
C GLU A 52 14.01 -27.31 7.98
N ASP A 53 13.03 -28.13 7.60
CA ASP A 53 12.14 -27.81 6.48
C ASP A 53 11.25 -26.60 6.85
N VAL A 54 10.78 -26.54 8.10
CA VAL A 54 9.99 -25.42 8.61
C VAL A 54 10.82 -24.14 8.65
N LYS A 55 12.06 -24.20 9.13
CA LYS A 55 12.96 -23.03 9.13
C LYS A 55 13.21 -22.52 7.72
N GLN A 56 13.45 -23.41 6.75
CA GLN A 56 13.71 -23.01 5.38
C GLN A 56 12.49 -22.32 4.76
N ILE A 57 11.29 -22.86 4.99
CA ILE A 57 10.03 -22.25 4.52
C ILE A 57 9.82 -20.88 5.17
N VAL A 58 9.99 -20.76 6.49
CA VAL A 58 9.86 -19.48 7.21
C VAL A 58 10.86 -18.46 6.69
N ALA A 59 12.12 -18.84 6.50
CA ALA A 59 13.15 -17.96 5.95
C ALA A 59 12.79 -17.47 4.54
N GLN A 60 12.23 -18.33 3.69
CA GLN A 60 11.76 -17.97 2.36
C GLN A 60 10.59 -16.97 2.41
N ILE A 61 9.61 -17.20 3.29
CA ILE A 61 8.49 -16.28 3.50
C ILE A 61 8.98 -14.92 3.97
N MET A 62 9.85 -14.88 4.98
CA MET A 62 10.43 -13.63 5.49
C MET A 62 11.20 -12.85 4.41
N GLN A 63 11.88 -13.55 3.51
CA GLN A 63 12.57 -12.92 2.39
C GLN A 63 11.58 -12.29 1.40
N MET A 64 10.52 -13.02 1.02
CA MET A 64 9.47 -12.48 0.13
C MET A 64 8.73 -11.29 0.76
N ASP A 65 8.47 -11.34 2.06
CA ASP A 65 7.82 -10.24 2.78
C ASP A 65 8.70 -8.98 2.80
N ARG A 66 10.02 -9.14 2.98
CA ARG A 66 10.98 -8.03 2.89
C ARG A 66 10.97 -7.40 1.51
N GLU A 67 11.07 -8.21 0.45
CA GLU A 67 11.04 -7.72 -0.94
C GLU A 67 9.72 -7.01 -1.28
N SER A 68 8.60 -7.58 -0.81
CA SER A 68 7.27 -7.02 -0.98
C SER A 68 7.11 -5.66 -0.29
N ASN A 69 7.60 -5.54 0.95
CA ASN A 69 7.58 -4.29 1.71
C ASN A 69 8.43 -3.21 1.05
N GLU A 70 9.64 -3.55 0.59
CA GLU A 70 10.48 -2.61 -0.15
C GLU A 70 9.81 -2.12 -1.42
N HIS A 71 9.14 -3.00 -2.15
CA HIS A 71 8.40 -2.62 -3.35
C HIS A 71 7.24 -1.67 -3.02
N LEU A 72 6.45 -1.99 -2.00
CA LEU A 72 5.33 -1.15 -1.55
C LEU A 72 5.79 0.25 -1.10
N LEU A 73 6.92 0.35 -0.42
CA LEU A 73 7.49 1.65 -0.03
C LEU A 73 7.84 2.50 -1.24
N ARG A 74 8.46 1.91 -2.27
CA ARG A 74 8.78 2.63 -3.52
C ARG A 74 7.52 3.11 -4.25
N GLU A 75 6.50 2.26 -4.34
CA GLU A 75 5.21 2.62 -4.95
C GLU A 75 4.52 3.74 -4.17
N MET A 76 4.53 3.69 -2.84
CA MET A 76 3.97 4.73 -1.99
C MET A 76 4.68 6.08 -2.20
N ASP A 77 6.01 6.09 -2.27
CA ASP A 77 6.78 7.30 -2.54
C ASP A 77 6.44 7.90 -3.92
N ALA A 78 6.31 7.05 -4.95
CA ALA A 78 5.89 7.50 -6.27
C ALA A 78 4.48 8.11 -6.26
N LEU A 79 3.53 7.47 -5.59
CA LEU A 79 2.16 7.97 -5.45
C LEU A 79 2.10 9.29 -4.68
N LYS A 80 2.96 9.48 -3.66
CA LYS A 80 3.04 10.72 -2.91
C LYS A 80 3.51 11.88 -3.79
N VAL A 81 4.56 11.67 -4.58
CA VAL A 81 5.05 12.67 -5.55
C VAL A 81 3.96 13.03 -6.55
N GLU A 82 3.23 12.03 -7.06
CA GLU A 82 2.13 12.27 -8.00
C GLU A 82 0.98 13.06 -7.36
N ALA A 83 0.62 12.76 -6.11
CA ALA A 83 -0.40 13.51 -5.39
C ALA A 83 -0.01 14.99 -5.18
N ASP A 84 1.25 15.26 -4.85
CA ASP A 84 1.78 16.62 -4.69
C ASP A 84 1.74 17.39 -6.03
N ASN A 85 2.15 16.74 -7.12
CA ASN A 85 2.07 17.31 -8.48
C ASN A 85 0.63 17.69 -8.85
N GLN A 86 -0.34 16.80 -8.59
CA GLN A 86 -1.74 17.07 -8.87
C GLN A 86 -2.30 18.22 -8.02
N SER A 87 -1.91 18.29 -6.75
CA SER A 87 -2.29 19.39 -5.85
C SER A 87 -1.77 20.74 -6.35
N GLN A 88 -0.50 20.78 -6.78
CA GLN A 88 0.11 21.97 -7.36
C GLN A 88 -0.57 22.37 -8.68
N ALA A 89 -0.84 21.41 -9.56
CA ALA A 89 -1.55 21.64 -10.82
C ALA A 89 -2.95 22.23 -10.58
N ARG A 90 -3.73 21.67 -9.64
CA ARG A 90 -5.06 22.20 -9.25
C ARG A 90 -4.98 23.62 -8.73
N THR A 91 -3.97 23.92 -7.90
CA THR A 91 -3.76 25.27 -7.36
C THR A 91 -3.44 26.26 -8.47
N ASN A 92 -2.59 25.88 -9.41
CA ASN A 92 -2.24 26.71 -10.56
C ASN A 92 -3.45 26.98 -11.45
N ILE A 93 -4.24 25.96 -11.78
CA ILE A 93 -5.47 26.13 -12.57
C ILE A 93 -6.43 27.11 -11.88
N ARG A 94 -6.64 26.98 -10.55
CA ARG A 94 -7.49 27.91 -9.79
C ARG A 94 -6.97 29.34 -9.86
N ARG A 95 -5.66 29.55 -9.73
CA ARG A 95 -5.04 30.89 -9.84
C ARG A 95 -5.21 31.48 -11.22
N VAL A 96 -4.98 30.68 -12.27
CA VAL A 96 -5.16 31.10 -13.66
C VAL A 96 -6.61 31.50 -13.92
N GLN A 97 -7.58 30.64 -13.54
CA GLN A 97 -9.00 30.95 -13.66
C GLN A 97 -9.37 32.25 -12.93
N GLY A 98 -8.92 32.43 -11.68
CA GLY A 98 -9.15 33.66 -10.93
C GLY A 98 -8.56 34.92 -11.60
N ALA A 99 -7.38 34.81 -12.22
CA ALA A 99 -6.77 35.90 -12.97
C ALA A 99 -7.55 36.25 -14.24
N TYR A 100 -8.04 35.24 -14.98
CA TYR A 100 -8.91 35.46 -16.14
C TYR A 100 -10.25 36.09 -15.75
N THR A 101 -10.89 35.63 -14.68
CA THR A 101 -12.14 36.23 -14.18
C THR A 101 -11.96 37.70 -13.77
N LYS A 102 -10.84 38.04 -13.13
CA LYS A 102 -10.52 39.44 -12.79
C LYS A 102 -10.33 40.33 -14.03
N ARG A 103 -9.75 39.80 -15.11
CA ARG A 103 -9.57 40.53 -16.37
C ARG A 103 -10.87 40.69 -17.16
N LEU A 104 -11.82 39.78 -16.99
CA LEU A 104 -13.14 39.81 -17.62
C LEU A 104 -14.18 40.58 -16.79
N SER A 105 -13.85 40.96 -15.55
CA SER A 105 -14.69 41.87 -14.77
C SER A 105 -14.82 43.20 -15.53
N PRO A 106 -16.04 43.70 -15.79
CA PRO A 106 -16.21 44.96 -16.48
C PRO A 106 -15.49 46.05 -15.70
N VAL A 107 -14.56 46.74 -16.37
CA VAL A 107 -13.98 47.98 -15.86
C VAL A 107 -15.11 48.99 -15.87
N ASN A 108 -15.70 49.26 -14.70
CA ASN A 108 -16.59 50.39 -14.49
C ASN A 108 -15.75 51.67 -14.55
N TRP A 109 -15.52 52.19 -15.76
CA TRP A 109 -15.15 53.59 -15.92
C TRP A 109 -16.41 54.40 -15.62
N GLU A 110 -16.53 54.93 -14.40
CA GLU A 110 -17.47 56.03 -14.16
C GLU A 110 -16.91 57.25 -14.89
N ALA A 111 -17.50 57.59 -16.03
CA ALA A 111 -17.27 58.87 -16.68
C ALA A 111 -17.90 59.96 -15.79
N TYR A 112 -17.07 60.69 -15.06
CA TYR A 112 -17.47 61.95 -14.43
C TYR A 112 -17.82 62.94 -15.55
N THR A 113 -19.12 63.21 -15.74
CA THR A 113 -19.62 64.33 -16.54
C THR A 113 -19.70 65.58 -15.68
#